data_AF-A0A8T8HXS1-F1
#
_entry.id   AF-A0A8T8HXS1-F1
#
_cell.length_a   1.000
_cell.length_b   1.000
_cell.length_c   1.000
_cell.angle_alpha   90.00
_cell.angle_beta   90.00
_cell.angle_gamma   90.00
#
_symmetry.space_group_name_H-M   'P 1'
#
loop_
_entity.id
_entity.type
_entity.pdbx_description
1 polymer ?
#
loop_
_entity_poly.entity_id
_entity_poly.type
_entity_poly.pdbx_seq_one_letter_code
_entity_poly.pdbx_strand_id
1 'polypeptide(L)'
;MNDRTACDESALRERDLSALRLVRTANSRLRAVLCTLARRGVLLRQREPERARQVLCALAPWPFYKGGQFLFDLLEWEDFMLDGNAPPVLSHRELADLLDPPLRWLAATATGGVPAPPPLRHTAAALDLPLRWLAATARSTVHGVLNDLDGLLATARDAEPDDHAALPPLESGFYLYQDVVLGLFDIGAPPAATGEPATGKPTAGEPATGEPAPAEEPAPPDEGPPPPIEEVFDVEDVADLAHDWTLLGDATLAGADGLQLTPNERSKAGTALLNTPFPSKSGVSVEFDYYASGGGGDGFAVYLVDGAHETGVGGYGAGLGYSRGHRGDVAGVTKGYLGIGFDNWGNFSTALAGPTDDDTRRPGSVVLRGSGDRTEGFRRIRGVRPDGGIGAVWEDGARVRVVVVDAVVTVQLTRGGVTTTVFDGVDLKTAPGQVAVPDTFKLGLSASTGDQTSWHRVRNLVIAMPPNDAPPAPDRVRSVVG
;
A
#
# COMPACT_ATOMS: atom_id res chain seq x y z
N MET A 1 -33.35 3.86 -12.44
CA MET A 1 -33.85 2.47 -12.51
C MET A 1 -33.81 1.95 -11.08
N ASN A 2 -34.85 2.24 -10.29
CA ASN A 2 -34.91 1.87 -8.87
C ASN A 2 -35.74 0.59 -8.75
N ASP A 3 -35.06 -0.54 -8.69
CA ASP A 3 -35.66 -1.79 -8.26
C ASP A 3 -34.68 -2.54 -7.36
N ARG A 4 -34.53 -2.04 -6.13
CA ARG A 4 -34.18 -2.90 -4.99
C ARG A 4 -35.52 -3.27 -4.37
N THR A 5 -35.93 -4.51 -4.57
CA THR A 5 -37.08 -5.14 -3.93
C THR A 5 -37.06 -4.83 -2.44
N ALA A 6 -38.02 -4.03 -1.98
CA ALA A 6 -38.20 -3.80 -0.54
C ALA A 6 -38.41 -5.16 0.12
N CYS A 7 -37.57 -5.53 1.08
CA CYS A 7 -37.75 -6.75 1.84
C CYS A 7 -39.15 -6.76 2.47
N ASP A 8 -39.85 -7.88 2.36
CA ASP A 8 -41.17 -8.06 2.94
C ASP A 8 -41.09 -7.97 4.47
N GLU A 9 -41.54 -6.84 5.04
CA GLU A 9 -41.54 -6.58 6.48
C GLU A 9 -42.75 -7.19 7.21
N SER A 10 -43.64 -7.90 6.50
CA SER A 10 -44.88 -8.45 7.06
C SER A 10 -44.68 -9.46 8.21
N ALA A 11 -43.51 -10.08 8.29
CA ALA A 11 -43.14 -11.05 9.32
C ALA A 11 -42.57 -10.42 10.61
N LEU A 12 -42.32 -9.10 10.64
CA LEU A 12 -41.66 -8.43 11.76
C LEU A 12 -42.63 -8.05 12.88
N ARG A 13 -42.22 -8.23 14.13
CA ARG A 13 -43.03 -7.85 15.31
C ARG A 13 -42.90 -6.34 15.56
N GLU A 14 -43.83 -5.75 16.30
CA GLU A 14 -43.80 -4.32 16.65
C GLU A 14 -42.49 -3.88 17.33
N ARG A 15 -41.88 -4.76 18.13
CA ARG A 15 -40.58 -4.53 18.77
C ARG A 15 -39.45 -4.46 17.74
N ASP A 16 -39.50 -5.31 16.72
CA ASP A 16 -38.51 -5.36 15.63
C ASP A 16 -38.65 -4.10 14.77
N LEU A 17 -39.88 -3.72 14.43
CA LEU A 17 -40.17 -2.47 13.72
C LEU A 17 -39.71 -1.23 14.51
N SER A 18 -39.88 -1.23 15.83
CA SER A 18 -39.41 -0.15 16.69
C SER A 18 -37.88 -0.07 16.74
N ALA A 19 -37.19 -1.21 16.82
CA ALA A 19 -35.73 -1.28 16.76
C ALA A 19 -35.20 -0.83 15.38
N LEU A 20 -35.85 -1.25 14.29
CA LEU A 20 -35.49 -0.84 12.93
C LEU A 20 -35.73 0.65 12.70
N ARG A 21 -36.79 1.25 13.26
CA ARG A 21 -36.98 2.71 13.22
C ARG A 21 -35.86 3.45 13.95
N LEU A 22 -35.42 2.93 15.09
CA LEU A 22 -34.30 3.50 15.83
C LEU A 22 -33.00 3.43 15.01
N VAL A 23 -32.71 2.26 14.41
CA VAL A 23 -31.54 2.05 13.54
C VAL A 23 -31.61 2.97 12.32
N ARG A 24 -32.76 3.06 11.63
CA ARG A 24 -32.97 3.97 10.50
C ARG A 24 -32.77 5.43 10.89
N THR A 25 -33.24 5.85 12.05
CA THR A 25 -33.07 7.21 12.55
C THR A 25 -31.59 7.50 12.86
N ALA A 26 -30.89 6.55 13.49
CA ALA A 26 -29.46 6.65 13.75
C ALA A 26 -28.64 6.71 12.45
N ASN A 27 -28.95 5.83 11.49
CA ASN A 27 -28.32 5.80 10.18
C ASN A 27 -28.55 7.11 9.43
N SER A 28 -29.78 7.62 9.40
CA SER A 28 -30.10 8.88 8.73
C SER A 28 -29.32 10.07 9.32
N ARG A 29 -29.15 10.09 10.65
CA ARG A 29 -28.35 11.13 11.32
C ARG A 29 -26.85 11.00 11.02
N LEU A 30 -26.31 9.79 11.05
CA LEU A 30 -24.90 9.55 10.70
C LEU A 30 -24.64 9.96 9.24
N ARG A 31 -25.53 9.60 8.32
CA ARG A 31 -25.46 10.04 6.92
C ARG A 31 -25.52 11.55 6.78
N ALA A 32 -26.40 12.24 7.52
CA ALA A 32 -26.48 13.70 7.49
C ALA A 32 -25.15 14.34 7.94
N VAL A 33 -24.50 13.81 8.98
CA VAL A 33 -23.18 14.28 9.45
C VAL A 33 -22.11 14.06 8.38
N LEU A 34 -21.95 12.83 7.90
CA LEU A 34 -20.90 12.49 6.94
C LEU A 34 -21.07 13.21 5.62
N CYS A 35 -22.30 13.26 5.09
CA CYS A 35 -22.58 13.96 3.85
C CYS A 35 -22.40 15.47 4.00
N THR A 36 -22.75 16.07 5.15
CA THR A 36 -22.50 17.51 5.38
C THR A 36 -21.01 17.80 5.44
N LEU A 37 -20.22 16.98 6.15
CA LEU A 37 -18.76 17.09 6.20
C LEU A 37 -18.16 16.97 4.80
N ALA A 38 -18.54 15.93 4.06
CA ALA A 38 -18.02 15.70 2.71
C ALA A 38 -18.32 16.90 1.80
N ARG A 39 -19.55 17.42 1.79
CA ARG A 39 -19.87 18.56 0.92
C ARG A 39 -19.12 19.83 1.29
N ARG A 40 -18.80 20.01 2.58
CA ARG A 40 -17.92 21.10 3.05
C ARG A 40 -16.47 20.89 2.61
N GLY A 41 -15.98 19.65 2.67
CA GLY A 41 -14.68 19.30 2.11
C GLY A 41 -14.58 19.59 0.61
N VAL A 42 -15.63 19.24 -0.16
CA VAL A 42 -15.72 19.59 -1.57
C VAL A 42 -15.69 21.11 -1.78
N LEU A 43 -16.46 21.87 -0.98
CA LEU A 43 -16.44 23.33 -1.05
C LEU A 43 -15.05 23.90 -0.72
N LEU A 44 -14.34 23.35 0.26
CA LEU A 44 -12.98 23.75 0.61
C LEU A 44 -12.00 23.43 -0.53
N ARG A 45 -12.09 22.25 -1.16
CA ARG A 45 -11.30 21.92 -2.36
C ARG A 45 -11.55 22.89 -3.51
N GLN A 46 -12.78 23.33 -3.70
CA GLN A 46 -13.16 24.26 -4.76
C GLN A 46 -12.71 25.70 -4.48
N ARG A 47 -12.83 26.17 -3.23
CA ARG A 47 -12.49 27.55 -2.84
C ARG A 47 -11.00 27.74 -2.58
N GLU A 48 -10.37 26.77 -1.93
CA GLU A 48 -8.99 26.83 -1.47
C GLU A 48 -8.25 25.52 -1.79
N PRO A 49 -8.04 25.20 -3.09
CA PRO A 49 -7.45 23.93 -3.52
C PRO A 49 -6.07 23.68 -2.87
N GLU A 50 -5.29 24.75 -2.72
CA GLU A 50 -3.93 24.66 -2.18
C GLU A 50 -3.92 24.37 -0.69
N ARG A 51 -4.86 24.97 0.06
CA ARG A 51 -5.05 24.68 1.48
C ARG A 51 -5.54 23.25 1.66
N ALA A 52 -6.53 22.82 0.88
CA ALA A 52 -7.06 21.46 0.94
C ALA A 52 -5.96 20.43 0.65
N ARG A 53 -5.16 20.64 -0.40
CA ARG A 53 -4.02 19.79 -0.75
C ARG A 53 -2.99 19.76 0.38
N GLN A 54 -2.63 20.90 0.97
CA GLN A 54 -1.67 20.96 2.07
C GLN A 54 -2.17 20.22 3.32
N VAL A 55 -3.45 20.34 3.67
CA VAL A 55 -4.05 19.61 4.80
C VAL A 55 -3.98 18.11 4.57
N LEU A 56 -4.39 17.63 3.39
CA LEU A 56 -4.34 16.21 3.05
C LEU A 56 -2.89 15.69 3.00
N CYS A 57 -1.96 16.45 2.41
CA CYS A 57 -0.53 16.13 2.41
C CYS A 57 0.04 16.05 3.83
N ALA A 58 -0.38 16.95 4.74
CA ALA A 58 0.08 16.94 6.12
C ALA A 58 -0.43 15.72 6.90
N LEU A 59 -1.63 15.24 6.59
CA LEU A 59 -2.24 14.06 7.21
C LEU A 59 -1.81 12.74 6.58
N ALA A 60 -1.45 12.73 5.29
CA ALA A 60 -1.11 11.52 4.54
C ALA A 60 -0.04 10.63 5.21
N PRO A 61 1.01 11.15 5.90
CA PRO A 61 1.96 10.32 6.62
C PRO A 61 1.40 9.60 7.85
N TRP A 62 0.27 10.08 8.40
CA TRP A 62 -0.21 9.67 9.71
C TRP A 62 -0.94 8.32 9.64
N PRO A 63 -0.53 7.32 10.43
CA PRO A 63 -1.19 6.01 10.45
C PRO A 63 -2.69 6.07 10.73
N PHE A 64 -3.14 7.07 11.51
CA PHE A 64 -4.57 7.29 11.78
C PHE A 64 -5.36 7.73 10.55
N TYR A 65 -4.78 8.58 9.69
CA TYR A 65 -5.42 9.00 8.45
C TYR A 65 -5.54 7.82 7.47
N LYS A 66 -4.48 7.00 7.33
CA LYS A 66 -4.49 5.78 6.51
C LYS A 66 -5.43 4.70 7.06
N GLY A 67 -5.43 4.50 8.37
CA GLY A 67 -6.33 3.56 9.05
C GLY A 67 -7.80 3.96 8.93
N GLY A 68 -8.10 5.26 8.96
CA GLY A 68 -9.43 5.78 8.70
C GLY A 68 -9.89 5.54 7.26
N GLN A 69 -9.03 5.77 6.27
CA GLN A 69 -9.32 5.45 4.86
C GLN A 69 -9.59 3.95 4.70
N PHE A 70 -8.72 3.09 5.22
CA PHE A 70 -8.92 1.63 5.17
C PHE A 70 -10.27 1.20 5.78
N LEU A 71 -10.65 1.77 6.93
CA LEU A 71 -11.93 1.43 7.57
C LEU A 71 -13.13 1.97 6.77
N PHE A 72 -13.00 3.15 6.19
CA PHE A 72 -14.02 3.76 5.34
C PHE A 72 -14.30 2.89 4.10
N ASP A 73 -13.24 2.40 3.46
CA ASP A 73 -13.33 1.50 2.30
C ASP A 73 -13.87 0.12 2.70
N LEU A 74 -13.33 -0.48 3.77
CA LEU A 74 -13.74 -1.81 4.25
C LEU A 74 -15.23 -1.90 4.61
N LEU A 75 -15.80 -0.81 5.13
CA LEU A 75 -17.19 -0.75 5.56
C LEU A 75 -18.13 -0.20 4.49
N GLU A 76 -17.64 0.05 3.28
CA GLU A 76 -18.40 0.62 2.16
C GLU A 76 -19.15 1.91 2.57
N TRP A 77 -18.47 2.80 3.30
CA TRP A 77 -19.10 4.02 3.83
C TRP A 77 -19.55 4.96 2.73
N GLU A 78 -18.91 4.90 1.57
CA GLU A 78 -19.35 5.58 0.36
C GLU A 78 -20.77 5.15 -0.05
N ASP A 79 -21.01 3.86 -0.20
CA ASP A 79 -22.33 3.33 -0.56
C ASP A 79 -23.37 3.70 0.50
N PHE A 80 -23.01 3.61 1.78
CA PHE A 80 -23.87 4.05 2.87
C PHE A 80 -24.21 5.55 2.78
N MET A 81 -23.25 6.42 2.46
CA MET A 81 -23.45 7.86 2.33
C MET A 81 -24.34 8.19 1.13
N LEU A 82 -24.15 7.52 0.00
CA LEU A 82 -24.85 7.77 -1.26
C LEU A 82 -26.19 7.02 -1.38
N ASP A 83 -26.56 6.15 -0.43
CA ASP A 83 -27.78 5.32 -0.50
C ASP A 83 -29.10 6.14 -0.46
N GLY A 84 -29.86 6.12 -1.55
CA GLY A 84 -31.18 6.77 -1.60
C GLY A 84 -31.13 8.30 -1.62
N ASN A 85 -32.15 8.96 -1.05
CA ASN A 85 -32.26 10.42 -1.14
C ASN A 85 -31.17 11.12 -0.31
N ALA A 86 -30.65 12.22 -0.85
CA ALA A 86 -29.69 13.07 -0.17
C ALA A 86 -30.23 13.53 1.21
N PRO A 87 -29.46 13.33 2.31
CA PRO A 87 -29.88 13.79 3.63
C PRO A 87 -29.85 15.33 3.71
N PRO A 88 -30.60 15.92 4.67
CA PRO A 88 -30.55 17.35 4.92
C PRO A 88 -29.15 17.79 5.34
N VAL A 89 -28.75 18.99 4.92
CA VAL A 89 -27.48 19.63 5.32
C VAL A 89 -27.61 20.14 6.75
N LEU A 90 -26.63 19.85 7.59
CA LEU A 90 -26.58 20.33 8.97
C LEU A 90 -25.88 21.70 9.05
N SER A 91 -26.35 22.55 9.95
CA SER A 91 -25.66 23.79 10.31
C SER A 91 -24.33 23.50 11.03
N HIS A 92 -23.40 24.47 11.06
CA HIS A 92 -22.14 24.34 11.82
C HIS A 92 -22.38 23.96 13.29
N ARG A 93 -23.39 24.58 13.91
CA ARG A 93 -23.76 24.34 15.30
C ARG A 93 -24.27 22.92 15.53
N GLU A 94 -25.19 22.44 14.69
CA GLU A 94 -25.69 21.06 14.77
C GLU A 94 -24.59 20.03 14.54
N LEU A 95 -23.68 20.31 13.61
CA LEU A 95 -22.55 19.45 13.30
C LEU A 95 -21.55 19.39 14.46
N ALA A 96 -21.22 20.54 15.08
CA ALA A 96 -20.35 20.60 16.24
C ALA A 96 -20.96 19.86 17.45
N ASP A 97 -22.26 20.03 17.70
CA ASP A 97 -22.96 19.35 18.80
C ASP A 97 -23.04 17.83 18.62
N LEU A 98 -23.08 17.34 17.38
CA LEU A 98 -23.06 15.91 17.07
C LEU A 98 -21.65 15.28 17.15
N LEU A 99 -20.60 16.05 16.88
CA LEU A 99 -19.20 15.58 16.90
C LEU A 99 -18.54 15.65 18.28
N ASP A 100 -19.02 16.52 19.17
CA ASP A 100 -18.44 16.78 20.50
C ASP A 100 -18.46 15.55 21.44
N PRO A 101 -19.57 14.78 21.61
CA PRO A 101 -19.57 13.60 22.47
C PRO A 101 -18.60 12.47 22.07
N PRO A 102 -18.49 12.03 20.80
CA PRO A 102 -17.54 10.98 20.40
C PRO A 102 -16.09 11.44 20.52
N LEU A 103 -15.77 12.70 20.23
CA LEU A 103 -14.41 13.24 20.34
C LEU A 103 -13.95 13.34 21.80
N ARG A 104 -14.82 13.81 22.71
CA ARG A 104 -14.53 13.80 24.16
C ARG A 104 -14.33 12.39 24.71
N TRP A 105 -15.06 11.41 24.19
CA TRP A 105 -14.87 10.02 24.57
C TRP A 105 -13.51 9.48 24.09
N LEU A 106 -13.11 9.76 22.85
CA LEU A 106 -11.77 9.40 22.33
C LEU A 106 -10.63 10.09 23.10
N ALA A 107 -10.83 11.34 23.52
CA ALA A 107 -9.86 12.04 24.37
C ALA A 107 -9.71 11.38 25.74
N ALA A 108 -10.82 10.94 26.33
CA ALA A 108 -10.84 10.27 27.64
C ALA A 108 -10.24 8.84 27.61
N THR A 109 -10.33 8.12 26.49
CA THR A 109 -9.72 6.79 26.35
C THR A 109 -8.19 6.87 26.22
N ALA A 110 -7.66 7.95 25.63
CA ALA A 110 -6.21 8.20 25.57
C ALA A 110 -5.58 8.45 26.96
N THR A 111 -6.35 8.98 27.92
CA THR A 111 -5.89 9.24 29.30
C THR A 111 -6.12 8.09 30.28
N GLY A 112 -6.71 6.98 29.81
CA GLY A 112 -6.94 5.79 30.63
C GLY A 112 -8.11 5.95 31.62
N GLY A 113 -9.31 5.59 31.16
CA GLY A 113 -10.39 5.10 32.01
C GLY A 113 -11.62 6.00 32.15
N VAL A 114 -12.51 5.98 31.16
CA VAL A 114 -13.93 6.37 31.33
C VAL A 114 -14.83 5.43 30.50
N PRO A 115 -15.97 4.94 31.02
CA PRO A 115 -16.90 4.14 30.24
C PRO A 115 -17.55 4.96 29.12
N ALA A 116 -17.78 4.34 27.96
CA ALA A 116 -18.37 4.98 26.79
C ALA A 116 -19.69 5.71 27.11
N PRO A 117 -19.95 6.87 26.47
CA PRO A 117 -21.23 7.57 26.64
C PRO A 117 -22.38 6.69 26.14
N PRO A 118 -23.62 6.88 26.64
CA PRO A 118 -24.75 5.99 26.38
C PRO A 118 -24.96 5.51 24.93
N PRO A 119 -24.79 6.34 23.87
CA PRO A 119 -24.97 5.88 22.50
C PRO A 119 -23.85 4.94 21.99
N LEU A 120 -22.67 4.92 22.62
CA LEU A 120 -21.49 4.18 22.16
C LEU A 120 -21.18 2.93 22.99
N ARG A 121 -21.93 2.65 24.07
CA ARG A 121 -21.66 1.52 24.98
C ARG A 121 -21.78 0.15 24.33
N HIS A 122 -22.67 0.00 23.35
CA HIS A 122 -22.94 -1.30 22.71
C HIS A 122 -22.07 -1.57 21.48
N THR A 123 -21.43 -0.55 20.91
CA THR A 123 -20.51 -0.66 19.77
C THR A 123 -19.03 -0.64 20.18
N ALA A 124 -18.72 -0.06 21.35
CA ALA A 124 -17.35 0.03 21.86
C ALA A 124 -16.65 -1.33 22.02
N ALA A 125 -17.36 -2.41 22.37
CA ALA A 125 -16.75 -3.72 22.60
C ALA A 125 -16.12 -4.36 21.34
N ALA A 126 -16.62 -4.03 20.14
CA ALA A 126 -16.08 -4.54 18.88
C ALA A 126 -14.84 -3.78 18.39
N LEU A 127 -14.66 -2.53 18.85
CA LEU A 127 -13.57 -1.63 18.46
C LEU A 127 -12.54 -1.40 19.59
N ASP A 128 -12.78 -1.96 20.78
CA ASP A 128 -11.98 -1.73 22.00
C ASP A 128 -10.53 -2.21 21.86
N LEU A 129 -10.30 -3.37 21.21
CA LEU A 129 -8.96 -3.89 20.97
C LEU A 129 -8.12 -3.03 20.00
N PRO A 130 -8.60 -2.71 18.78
CA PRO A 130 -7.84 -1.89 17.83
C PRO A 130 -7.62 -0.45 18.33
N LEU A 131 -8.60 0.15 19.02
CA LEU A 131 -8.46 1.51 19.59
C LEU A 131 -7.48 1.55 20.76
N ARG A 132 -7.44 0.52 21.62
CA ARG A 132 -6.46 0.42 22.72
C ARG A 132 -5.04 0.17 22.22
N TRP A 133 -4.86 -0.59 21.14
CA TRP A 133 -3.57 -0.77 20.48
C TRP A 133 -3.06 0.55 19.86
N LEU A 134 -3.93 1.30 19.19
CA LEU A 134 -3.60 2.63 18.65
C LEU A 134 -3.31 3.66 19.75
N ALA A 135 -4.12 3.72 20.82
CA ALA A 135 -3.92 4.63 21.94
C ALA A 135 -2.67 4.30 22.78
N ALA A 136 -2.29 3.01 22.88
CA ALA A 136 -1.08 2.60 23.58
C ALA A 136 0.21 3.07 22.89
N THR A 137 0.17 3.24 21.56
CA THR A 137 1.33 3.55 20.71
C THR A 137 1.55 5.06 20.53
N ALA A 138 0.54 5.89 20.76
CA ALA A 138 0.57 7.33 20.45
C ALA A 138 0.20 8.25 21.63
N ARG A 139 0.52 7.83 22.86
CA ARG A 139 -0.02 8.39 24.11
C ARG A 139 0.27 9.88 24.38
N SER A 140 1.29 10.47 23.75
CA SER A 140 1.61 11.91 23.89
C SER A 140 1.15 12.76 22.70
N THR A 141 1.14 12.22 21.49
CA THR A 141 0.82 12.97 20.26
C THR A 141 -0.69 13.07 20.02
N VAL A 142 -1.45 12.02 20.34
CA VAL A 142 -2.92 11.99 20.18
C VAL A 142 -3.61 12.96 21.15
N HIS A 143 -3.03 13.17 22.33
CA HIS A 143 -3.60 14.08 23.32
C HIS A 143 -3.56 15.55 22.87
N GLY A 144 -2.46 15.99 22.23
CA GLY A 144 -2.35 17.35 21.67
C GLY A 144 -3.39 17.61 20.58
N VAL A 145 -3.48 16.69 19.61
CA VAL A 145 -4.42 16.81 18.48
C VAL A 145 -5.88 16.79 18.93
N LEU A 146 -6.23 15.97 19.93
CA LEU A 146 -7.62 15.92 20.44
C LEU A 146 -8.00 17.17 21.25
N ASN A 147 -7.06 17.78 21.97
CA ASN A 147 -7.29 19.05 22.65
C ASN A 147 -7.43 20.21 21.65
N ASP A 148 -6.64 20.20 20.56
CA ASP A 148 -6.76 21.19 19.48
C ASP A 148 -8.12 21.05 18.77
N LEU A 149 -8.61 19.83 18.55
CA LEU A 149 -9.95 19.58 17.99
C LEU A 149 -11.10 20.03 18.91
N ASP A 150 -10.98 19.89 20.23
CA ASP A 150 -11.97 20.41 21.20
C ASP A 150 -12.02 21.95 21.16
N GLY A 151 -10.86 22.60 21.00
CA GLY A 151 -10.76 24.04 20.76
C GLY A 151 -11.43 24.50 19.46
N LEU A 152 -11.24 23.74 18.37
CA LEU A 152 -11.85 24.02 17.06
C LEU A 152 -13.38 23.86 17.09
N LEU A 153 -13.89 22.86 17.80
CA LEU A 153 -15.34 22.67 17.99
C LEU A 153 -15.97 23.76 18.85
N ALA A 154 -15.25 24.27 19.86
CA ALA A 154 -15.70 25.41 20.65
C ALA A 154 -15.84 26.66 19.77
N THR A 155 -14.86 26.95 18.90
CA THR A 155 -14.94 28.07 17.95
C THR A 155 -16.07 27.92 16.93
N ALA A 156 -16.36 26.69 16.48
CA ALA A 156 -17.45 26.40 15.54
C ALA A 156 -18.85 26.62 16.15
N ARG A 157 -18.99 26.46 17.48
CA ARG A 157 -20.25 26.72 18.21
C ARG A 157 -20.56 28.20 18.35
N ASP A 158 -19.53 29.05 18.35
CA ASP A 158 -19.62 30.51 18.51
C ASP A 158 -19.64 31.26 17.17
N ALA A 159 -19.41 30.57 16.04
CA ALA A 159 -19.50 31.15 14.70
C ALA A 159 -20.96 31.54 14.36
N GLU A 160 -21.15 32.75 13.82
CA GLU A 160 -22.44 33.19 13.28
C GLU A 160 -22.96 32.18 12.25
N PRO A 161 -24.27 31.88 12.21
CA PRO A 161 -24.83 30.94 11.25
C PRO A 161 -24.70 31.52 9.84
N ASP A 162 -23.64 31.17 9.12
CA ASP A 162 -23.58 31.38 7.68
C ASP A 162 -24.51 30.34 7.03
N ASP A 163 -25.79 30.72 7.02
CA ASP A 163 -26.92 29.99 6.50
C ASP A 163 -26.96 30.14 4.97
N HIS A 164 -26.98 29.00 4.28
CA HIS A 164 -27.35 28.83 2.87
C HIS A 164 -26.30 29.08 1.77
N ALA A 165 -25.01 28.92 2.03
CA ALA A 165 -24.11 28.60 0.93
C ALA A 165 -24.51 27.23 0.35
N ALA A 166 -24.97 27.20 -0.91
CA ALA A 166 -25.34 25.96 -1.58
C ALA A 166 -24.13 25.03 -1.62
N LEU A 167 -24.12 24.02 -0.75
CA LEU A 167 -23.03 23.06 -0.68
C LEU A 167 -23.02 22.20 -1.96
N PRO A 168 -21.85 21.94 -2.55
CA PRO A 168 -21.74 21.12 -3.76
C PRO A 168 -22.36 19.72 -3.60
N PRO A 169 -22.85 19.10 -4.68
CA PRO A 169 -23.25 17.70 -4.64
C PRO A 169 -22.05 16.80 -4.33
N LEU A 170 -22.32 15.60 -3.83
CA LEU A 170 -21.30 14.58 -3.65
C LEU A 170 -21.19 13.75 -4.92
N GLU A 171 -19.95 13.45 -5.31
CA GLU A 171 -19.63 12.54 -6.41
C GLU A 171 -19.06 11.25 -5.81
N SER A 172 -19.35 10.11 -6.44
CA SER A 172 -18.80 8.81 -6.05
C SER A 172 -17.30 8.74 -6.40
N GLY A 173 -16.49 8.18 -5.50
CA GLY A 173 -15.09 7.86 -5.67
C GLY A 173 -14.26 8.02 -4.40
N PHE A 174 -12.96 7.69 -4.49
CA PHE A 174 -11.96 7.73 -3.42
C PHE A 174 -11.79 9.10 -2.72
N TYR A 175 -12.38 10.16 -3.26
CA TYR A 175 -12.37 11.50 -2.67
C TYR A 175 -13.31 11.63 -1.46
N LEU A 176 -14.30 10.75 -1.29
CA LEU A 176 -15.35 10.96 -0.29
C LEU A 176 -14.82 10.92 1.16
N TYR A 177 -13.86 10.04 1.45
CA TYR A 177 -13.17 10.04 2.74
C TYR A 177 -12.34 11.32 2.94
N GLN A 178 -11.59 11.73 1.92
CA GLN A 178 -10.78 12.95 1.96
C GLN A 178 -11.65 14.19 2.18
N ASP A 179 -12.82 14.22 1.55
CA ASP A 179 -13.83 15.26 1.69
C ASP A 179 -14.41 15.29 3.11
N VAL A 180 -14.70 14.14 3.71
CA VAL A 180 -15.13 14.08 5.11
C VAL A 180 -14.04 14.66 6.03
N VAL A 181 -12.78 14.30 5.79
CA VAL A 181 -11.62 14.80 6.56
C VAL A 181 -11.47 16.31 6.37
N LEU A 182 -11.50 16.82 5.14
CA LEU A 182 -11.43 18.26 4.87
C LEU A 182 -12.59 19.04 5.49
N GLY A 183 -13.79 18.45 5.51
CA GLY A 183 -14.94 19.02 6.19
C GLY A 183 -14.72 19.23 7.69
N LEU A 184 -13.95 18.36 8.36
CA LEU A 184 -13.56 18.56 9.76
C LEU A 184 -12.64 19.78 9.94
N PHE A 185 -11.77 20.07 8.97
CA PHE A 185 -10.88 21.24 8.99
C PHE A 185 -11.59 22.54 8.61
N ASP A 186 -12.67 22.46 7.82
CA ASP A 186 -13.55 23.60 7.51
C ASP A 186 -14.30 24.08 8.76
N ILE A 187 -14.80 23.15 9.60
CA ILE A 187 -15.53 23.48 10.85
C ILE A 187 -14.66 24.26 11.83
N GLY A 188 -13.36 23.99 11.87
CA GLY A 188 -12.43 24.60 12.82
C GLY A 188 -11.84 25.94 12.41
N ALA A 189 -12.04 26.40 11.17
CA ALA A 189 -11.42 27.63 10.71
C ALA A 189 -12.27 28.85 11.15
N PRO A 190 -11.69 29.84 11.86
CA PRO A 190 -12.39 31.10 12.04
C PRO A 190 -12.65 31.74 10.67
N PRO A 191 -13.79 32.43 10.47
CA PRO A 191 -14.10 33.10 9.21
C PRO A 191 -12.94 34.05 8.86
N ALA A 192 -12.44 33.93 7.63
CA ALA A 192 -11.21 34.54 7.15
C ALA A 192 -11.00 35.98 7.65
N ALA A 193 -10.13 36.14 8.65
CA ALA A 193 -9.46 37.41 8.84
C ALA A 193 -8.45 37.56 7.70
N THR A 194 -8.68 38.55 6.85
CA THR A 194 -7.73 39.05 5.84
C THR A 194 -6.35 39.26 6.49
N GLY A 195 -5.44 38.31 6.32
CA GLY A 195 -4.08 38.36 6.86
C GLY A 195 -3.11 37.80 5.85
N GLU A 196 -2.18 38.64 5.41
CA GLU A 196 -1.18 38.37 4.35
C GLU A 196 -0.33 37.12 4.63
N PRO A 197 0.14 36.41 3.57
CA PRO A 197 1.18 35.41 3.70
C PRO A 197 2.49 36.07 4.15
N ALA A 198 3.23 35.40 5.05
CA ALA A 198 4.49 35.88 5.60
C ALA A 198 5.54 36.13 4.48
N THR A 199 5.75 37.40 4.12
CA THR A 199 6.66 37.83 3.05
C THR A 199 8.12 37.95 3.54
N GLY A 200 9.02 37.16 2.95
CA GLY A 200 10.44 37.51 2.84
C GLY A 200 10.66 38.34 1.56
N LYS A 201 11.13 39.58 1.71
CA LYS A 201 11.19 40.61 0.66
C LYS A 201 12.38 40.41 -0.30
N PRO A 202 12.23 40.49 -1.64
CA PRO A 202 13.35 40.50 -2.58
C PRO A 202 13.80 41.94 -2.90
N THR A 203 15.12 42.15 -2.95
CA THR A 203 15.74 43.40 -3.43
C THR A 203 16.04 43.32 -4.93
N ALA A 204 15.63 44.34 -5.66
CA ALA A 204 15.84 44.52 -7.10
C ALA A 204 17.27 44.97 -7.45
N GLY A 205 17.77 44.53 -8.61
CA GLY A 205 19.01 45.01 -9.23
C GLY A 205 19.36 44.27 -10.54
N GLU A 206 18.63 44.60 -11.61
CA GLU A 206 18.98 44.78 -13.05
C GLU A 206 20.11 44.02 -13.80
N PRO A 207 20.10 43.96 -15.15
CA PRO A 207 20.05 42.70 -15.90
C PRO A 207 21.27 42.44 -16.80
N ALA A 208 21.48 41.19 -17.20
CA ALA A 208 22.34 40.85 -18.33
C ALA A 208 21.71 39.76 -19.20
N THR A 209 21.37 40.19 -20.41
CA THR A 209 21.02 39.47 -21.64
C THR A 209 21.48 38.00 -21.74
N GLY A 210 20.51 37.10 -21.97
CA GLY A 210 20.74 35.72 -22.40
C GLY A 210 19.76 35.32 -23.50
N GLU A 211 20.28 34.66 -24.54
CA GLU A 211 19.57 34.03 -25.67
C GLU A 211 18.37 33.16 -25.25
N PRO A 212 17.36 32.96 -26.13
CA PRO A 212 16.16 32.21 -25.77
C PRO A 212 16.45 30.71 -25.69
N ALA A 213 16.16 30.11 -24.53
CA ALA A 213 16.06 28.67 -24.35
C ALA A 213 14.81 28.12 -25.09
N PRO A 214 14.85 26.87 -25.59
CA PRO A 214 13.72 26.28 -26.33
C PRO A 214 12.51 26.08 -25.41
N ALA A 215 11.32 26.20 -25.98
CA ALA A 215 10.05 26.05 -25.26
C ALA A 215 9.98 24.70 -24.52
N GLU A 216 9.72 24.75 -23.22
CA GLU A 216 9.31 23.59 -22.43
C GLU A 216 7.97 23.07 -22.98
N GLU A 217 7.98 21.81 -23.37
CA GLU A 217 6.81 21.04 -23.75
C GLU A 217 5.92 20.84 -22.50
N PRO A 218 4.59 21.01 -22.58
CA PRO A 218 3.72 20.91 -21.41
C PRO A 218 3.77 19.49 -20.83
N ALA A 219 3.84 19.42 -19.49
CA ALA A 219 3.80 18.16 -18.74
C ALA A 219 2.55 17.33 -19.13
N PRO A 220 2.69 16.00 -19.27
CA PRO A 220 1.56 15.13 -19.60
C PRO A 220 0.52 15.12 -18.46
N PRO A 221 -0.75 14.82 -18.77
CA PRO A 221 -1.83 14.80 -17.79
C PRO A 221 -1.60 13.73 -16.71
N ASP A 222 -2.10 14.02 -15.50
CA ASP A 222 -2.08 13.16 -14.32
C ASP A 222 -3.00 11.94 -14.54
N GLU A 223 -2.44 10.90 -15.18
CA GLU A 223 -3.06 9.58 -15.25
C GLU A 223 -2.91 8.94 -13.87
N GLY A 224 -4.04 8.59 -13.23
CA GLY A 224 -4.03 7.88 -11.94
C GLY A 224 -3.18 6.60 -11.96
N PRO A 225 -2.96 5.94 -10.80
CA PRO A 225 -2.11 4.75 -10.75
C PRO A 225 -2.57 3.74 -11.81
N PRO A 226 -1.64 3.19 -12.61
CA PRO A 226 -2.00 2.28 -13.67
C PRO A 226 -2.77 1.08 -13.09
N PRO A 227 -3.72 0.52 -13.86
CA PRO A 227 -4.48 -0.64 -13.42
C PRO A 227 -3.54 -1.78 -13.01
N PRO A 228 -3.97 -2.65 -12.07
CA PRO A 228 -3.15 -3.78 -11.68
C PRO A 228 -2.88 -4.68 -12.89
N ILE A 229 -1.66 -5.21 -12.94
CA ILE A 229 -1.27 -6.24 -13.90
C ILE A 229 -1.75 -7.57 -13.33
N GLU A 230 -2.73 -8.16 -13.99
CA GLU A 230 -3.25 -9.49 -13.65
C GLU A 230 -2.81 -10.49 -14.72
N GLU A 231 -2.18 -11.58 -14.29
CA GLU A 231 -1.70 -12.63 -15.19
C GLU A 231 -1.97 -14.02 -14.62
N VAL A 232 -2.82 -14.79 -15.29
CA VAL A 232 -3.21 -16.14 -14.85
C VAL A 232 -2.17 -17.17 -15.29
N PHE A 233 -1.47 -16.91 -16.40
CA PHE A 233 -0.55 -17.84 -17.08
C PHE A 233 -1.21 -19.12 -17.65
N ASP A 234 -2.52 -19.10 -17.90
CA ASP A 234 -3.27 -20.23 -18.50
C ASP A 234 -3.33 -20.12 -20.03
N VAL A 235 -2.15 -20.09 -20.65
CA VAL A 235 -1.96 -20.08 -22.12
C VAL A 235 -0.77 -20.98 -22.49
N GLU A 236 -0.64 -21.36 -23.75
CA GLU A 236 0.45 -22.25 -24.22
C GLU A 236 1.62 -21.48 -24.86
N ASP A 237 1.35 -20.30 -25.45
CA ASP A 237 2.37 -19.45 -26.08
C ASP A 237 2.56 -18.15 -25.27
N VAL A 238 3.80 -17.69 -25.16
CA VAL A 238 4.15 -16.44 -24.48
C VAL A 238 3.53 -15.24 -25.19
N ALA A 239 3.35 -15.33 -26.51
CA ALA A 239 2.70 -14.28 -27.30
C ALA A 239 1.22 -14.08 -26.95
N ASP A 240 0.60 -15.05 -26.27
CA ASP A 240 -0.81 -15.00 -25.85
C ASP A 240 -1.00 -14.47 -24.41
N LEU A 241 0.09 -14.16 -23.69
CA LEU A 241 -0.01 -13.55 -22.37
C LEU A 241 -0.58 -12.13 -22.45
N ALA A 242 -1.29 -11.71 -21.40
CA ALA A 242 -1.97 -10.42 -21.38
C ALA A 242 -0.99 -9.24 -21.29
N HIS A 243 0.23 -9.50 -20.81
CA HIS A 243 1.26 -8.50 -20.57
C HIS A 243 2.60 -8.91 -21.19
N ASP A 244 3.50 -7.95 -21.35
CA ASP A 244 4.81 -8.15 -21.96
C ASP A 244 5.76 -8.91 -21.03
N TRP A 245 5.73 -10.24 -21.16
CA TRP A 245 6.60 -11.17 -20.46
C TRP A 245 7.65 -11.76 -21.39
N THR A 246 8.86 -11.92 -20.88
CA THR A 246 9.90 -12.73 -21.52
C THR A 246 10.22 -13.93 -20.66
N LEU A 247 10.09 -15.13 -21.23
CA LEU A 247 10.54 -16.36 -20.60
C LEU A 247 11.97 -16.69 -21.02
N LEU A 248 12.85 -16.91 -20.05
CA LEU A 248 14.26 -17.19 -20.24
C LEU A 248 14.65 -18.48 -19.53
N GLY A 249 15.67 -19.16 -20.05
CA GLY A 249 16.18 -20.41 -19.47
C GLY A 249 15.17 -21.55 -19.63
N ASP A 250 14.90 -22.26 -18.54
CA ASP A 250 13.98 -23.40 -18.51
C ASP A 250 12.52 -23.02 -18.17
N ALA A 251 12.19 -21.72 -18.15
CA ALA A 251 10.83 -21.28 -17.90
C ALA A 251 9.93 -21.54 -19.11
N THR A 252 8.76 -22.14 -18.87
CA THR A 252 7.77 -22.47 -19.89
C THR A 252 6.36 -22.23 -19.35
N LEU A 253 5.37 -22.14 -20.24
CA LEU A 253 3.97 -22.21 -19.85
C LEU A 253 3.48 -23.66 -19.85
N ALA A 254 2.59 -24.00 -18.91
CA ALA A 254 2.08 -25.35 -18.71
C ALA A 254 0.54 -25.41 -18.75
N GLY A 255 -0.11 -24.50 -19.48
CA GLY A 255 -1.56 -24.38 -19.55
C GLY A 255 -2.15 -24.14 -18.16
N ALA A 256 -3.13 -24.97 -17.75
CA ALA A 256 -3.82 -24.83 -16.47
C ALA A 256 -2.92 -24.92 -15.22
N ASP A 257 -1.70 -25.43 -15.36
CA ASP A 257 -0.69 -25.45 -14.31
C ASP A 257 0.11 -24.14 -14.20
N GLY A 258 -0.18 -23.16 -15.05
CA GLY A 258 0.39 -21.81 -15.05
C GLY A 258 1.80 -21.73 -15.61
N LEU A 259 2.54 -20.73 -15.13
CA LEU A 259 3.95 -20.54 -15.42
C LEU A 259 4.79 -21.59 -14.70
N GLN A 260 5.49 -22.44 -15.43
CA GLN A 260 6.50 -23.35 -14.88
C GLN A 260 7.88 -22.71 -14.97
N LEU A 261 8.45 -22.34 -13.83
CA LEU A 261 9.78 -21.74 -13.74
C LEU A 261 10.89 -22.78 -13.87
N THR A 262 10.68 -24.00 -13.37
CA THR A 262 11.54 -25.16 -13.70
C THR A 262 10.76 -26.46 -13.73
N PRO A 263 11.15 -27.41 -14.60
CA PRO A 263 10.75 -28.81 -14.46
C PRO A 263 11.47 -29.46 -13.28
N ASN A 264 10.98 -30.64 -12.85
CA ASN A 264 11.63 -31.49 -11.85
C ASN A 264 12.82 -32.26 -12.45
N GLU A 265 13.81 -31.52 -12.95
CA GLU A 265 15.04 -32.02 -13.55
C GLU A 265 16.25 -31.33 -12.93
N ARG A 266 17.44 -31.93 -13.07
CA ARG A 266 18.67 -31.39 -12.48
C ARG A 266 19.19 -30.19 -13.26
N SER A 267 19.83 -29.27 -12.52
CA SER A 267 20.58 -28.13 -13.06
C SER A 267 19.76 -27.24 -14.00
N LYS A 268 18.54 -26.89 -13.57
CA LYS A 268 17.62 -26.02 -14.29
C LYS A 268 17.59 -24.64 -13.68
N ALA A 269 17.40 -23.62 -14.50
CA ALA A 269 17.05 -22.29 -14.05
C ALA A 269 16.18 -21.60 -15.09
N GLY A 270 15.04 -21.09 -14.64
CA GLY A 270 14.11 -20.35 -15.48
C GLY A 270 13.74 -19.02 -14.86
N THR A 271 13.35 -18.09 -15.72
CA THR A 271 12.89 -16.76 -15.35
C THR A 271 11.73 -16.34 -16.24
N ALA A 272 10.69 -15.77 -15.64
CA ALA A 272 9.76 -14.88 -16.33
C ALA A 272 10.08 -13.45 -15.91
N LEU A 273 10.40 -12.59 -16.88
CA LEU A 273 10.69 -11.18 -16.68
C LEU A 273 9.53 -10.35 -17.21
N LEU A 274 8.95 -9.50 -16.38
CA LEU A 274 8.00 -8.49 -16.82
C LEU A 274 8.80 -7.33 -17.41
N ASN A 275 8.65 -7.09 -18.71
CA ASN A 275 9.42 -6.09 -19.43
C ASN A 275 8.96 -4.67 -19.14
N THR A 276 7.72 -4.50 -18.71
CA THR A 276 7.16 -3.19 -18.35
C THR A 276 7.83 -2.68 -17.07
N PRO A 277 8.67 -1.63 -17.16
CA PRO A 277 9.28 -1.05 -15.96
C PRO A 277 8.23 -0.26 -15.18
N PHE A 278 8.36 -0.24 -13.85
CA PHE A 278 7.54 0.59 -12.99
C PHE A 278 8.40 1.52 -12.12
N PRO A 279 7.91 2.73 -11.78
CA PRO A 279 8.66 3.65 -10.92
C PRO A 279 8.93 3.05 -9.54
N SER A 280 10.17 3.11 -9.06
CA SER A 280 10.53 2.55 -7.75
C SER A 280 9.86 3.30 -6.59
N LYS A 281 9.52 4.58 -6.80
CA LYS A 281 8.78 5.44 -5.86
C LYS A 281 7.33 4.97 -5.66
N SER A 282 6.78 4.31 -6.69
CA SER A 282 5.60 3.43 -6.71
C SER A 282 5.31 2.73 -5.39
N GLY A 283 6.36 2.07 -4.92
CA GLY A 283 6.18 0.77 -4.33
C GLY A 283 5.56 -0.24 -5.31
N VAL A 284 5.46 -1.49 -4.87
CA VAL A 284 4.82 -2.58 -5.61
C VAL A 284 4.28 -3.61 -4.64
N SER A 285 3.08 -4.12 -4.91
CA SER A 285 2.52 -5.33 -4.32
C SER A 285 2.53 -6.43 -5.37
N VAL A 286 3.08 -7.59 -5.04
CA VAL A 286 3.15 -8.77 -5.91
C VAL A 286 2.52 -9.94 -5.17
N GLU A 287 1.48 -10.51 -5.75
CA GLU A 287 0.72 -11.63 -5.17
C GLU A 287 0.57 -12.75 -6.16
N PHE A 288 0.76 -13.99 -5.74
CA PHE A 288 0.55 -15.15 -6.61
C PHE A 288 0.40 -16.44 -5.82
N ASP A 289 -0.28 -17.40 -6.45
CA ASP A 289 -0.32 -18.79 -5.98
C ASP A 289 0.90 -19.55 -6.49
N TYR A 290 1.44 -20.45 -5.69
CA TYR A 290 2.63 -21.20 -6.08
C TYR A 290 2.52 -22.70 -5.80
N TYR A 291 3.27 -23.46 -6.59
CA TYR A 291 3.46 -24.90 -6.44
C TYR A 291 4.96 -25.18 -6.37
N ALA A 292 5.38 -25.91 -5.33
CA ALA A 292 6.75 -26.31 -5.10
C ALA A 292 6.77 -27.74 -4.53
N SER A 293 6.77 -28.74 -5.40
CA SER A 293 6.65 -30.15 -5.02
C SER A 293 7.28 -31.09 -6.06
N GLY A 294 7.36 -32.39 -5.74
CA GLY A 294 8.00 -33.42 -6.55
C GLY A 294 9.46 -33.72 -6.18
N GLY A 295 10.05 -32.91 -5.31
CA GLY A 295 11.35 -33.17 -4.72
C GLY A 295 11.77 -32.10 -3.70
N GLY A 296 13.08 -32.03 -3.42
CA GLY A 296 13.63 -31.30 -2.29
C GLY A 296 14.32 -29.98 -2.62
N GLY A 297 14.44 -29.59 -3.88
CA GLY A 297 15.22 -28.40 -4.20
C GLY A 297 15.04 -27.77 -5.58
N ASP A 298 15.64 -26.60 -5.80
CA ASP A 298 16.24 -25.77 -4.74
C ASP A 298 15.20 -24.79 -4.19
N GLY A 299 14.48 -24.10 -5.06
CA GLY A 299 13.43 -23.16 -4.70
C GLY A 299 13.13 -22.17 -5.83
N PHE A 300 12.35 -21.15 -5.48
CA PHE A 300 11.99 -20.06 -6.38
C PHE A 300 12.25 -18.69 -5.74
N ALA A 301 12.26 -17.63 -6.53
CA ALA A 301 12.46 -16.27 -6.07
C ALA A 301 11.59 -15.27 -6.82
N VAL A 302 11.24 -14.20 -6.11
CA VAL A 302 10.73 -12.95 -6.69
C VAL A 302 11.86 -11.94 -6.60
N TYR A 303 12.14 -11.22 -7.67
CA TYR A 303 13.22 -10.24 -7.66
C TYR A 303 12.92 -8.96 -8.42
N LEU A 304 13.64 -7.91 -8.06
CA LEU A 304 13.64 -6.61 -8.71
C LEU A 304 15.03 -6.34 -9.30
N VAL A 305 15.08 -5.92 -10.56
CA VAL A 305 16.28 -5.41 -11.24
C VAL A 305 16.09 -3.95 -11.61
N ASP A 306 17.19 -3.21 -11.75
CA ASP A 306 17.19 -1.87 -12.33
C ASP A 306 16.53 -1.88 -13.72
N GLY A 307 15.42 -1.16 -13.86
CA GLY A 307 14.60 -1.16 -15.06
C GLY A 307 15.28 -0.56 -16.29
N ALA A 308 16.41 0.13 -16.13
CA ALA A 308 17.22 0.63 -17.23
C ALA A 308 18.12 -0.43 -17.90
N HIS A 309 18.18 -1.64 -17.35
CA HIS A 309 19.08 -2.69 -17.82
C HIS A 309 18.32 -3.96 -18.19
N GLU A 310 18.83 -4.64 -19.21
CA GLU A 310 18.42 -6.00 -19.53
C GLU A 310 19.12 -7.00 -18.62
N THR A 311 18.41 -8.07 -18.27
CA THR A 311 18.93 -9.14 -17.43
C THR A 311 18.69 -10.51 -18.07
N GLY A 312 19.60 -11.45 -17.79
CA GLY A 312 19.43 -12.86 -18.08
C GLY A 312 18.97 -13.64 -16.85
N VAL A 313 19.00 -14.97 -16.98
CA VAL A 313 18.75 -15.89 -15.87
C VAL A 313 19.96 -15.92 -14.94
N GLY A 314 19.72 -15.84 -13.63
CA GLY A 314 20.76 -16.01 -12.62
C GLY A 314 21.18 -17.46 -12.43
N GLY A 315 22.06 -17.69 -11.45
CA GLY A 315 22.65 -18.99 -11.17
C GLY A 315 21.63 -20.03 -10.70
N TYR A 316 21.76 -21.25 -11.23
CA TYR A 316 20.98 -22.40 -10.77
C TYR A 316 21.43 -22.89 -9.39
N GLY A 317 20.64 -23.78 -8.79
CA GLY A 317 20.87 -24.36 -7.48
C GLY A 317 20.80 -23.33 -6.37
N ALA A 318 21.93 -23.04 -5.74
CA ALA A 318 22.00 -22.06 -4.64
C ALA A 318 21.50 -20.67 -5.02
N GLY A 319 21.59 -20.28 -6.30
CA GLY A 319 21.29 -18.92 -6.75
C GLY A 319 19.80 -18.60 -6.96
N LEU A 320 18.94 -19.62 -7.01
CA LEU A 320 17.49 -19.54 -7.27
C LEU A 320 17.11 -18.78 -8.55
N GLY A 321 18.02 -18.70 -9.52
CA GLY A 321 17.82 -17.92 -10.74
C GLY A 321 17.91 -16.40 -10.55
N TYR A 322 18.19 -15.90 -9.34
CA TYR A 322 18.43 -14.48 -9.06
C TYR A 322 19.92 -14.18 -8.88
N SER A 323 20.57 -14.86 -7.92
CA SER A 323 21.95 -14.58 -7.54
C SER A 323 22.93 -15.54 -8.24
N ARG A 324 24.23 -15.40 -7.99
CA ARG A 324 25.25 -16.28 -8.56
C ARG A 324 25.08 -17.74 -8.12
N GLY A 325 25.56 -18.67 -8.95
CA GLY A 325 25.50 -20.12 -8.68
C GLY A 325 26.64 -20.63 -7.78
N HIS A 326 26.46 -21.85 -7.24
CA HIS A 326 27.34 -22.52 -6.26
C HIS A 326 28.84 -22.55 -6.64
N ARG A 327 29.17 -22.59 -7.93
CA ARG A 327 30.56 -22.66 -8.41
C ARG A 327 31.16 -21.31 -8.82
N GLY A 328 30.40 -20.21 -8.67
CA GLY A 328 30.83 -18.85 -9.05
C GLY A 328 31.07 -18.66 -10.56
N ASP A 329 30.85 -19.70 -11.37
CA ASP A 329 30.95 -19.73 -12.82
C ASP A 329 29.65 -19.29 -13.52
N VAL A 330 28.51 -19.40 -12.82
CA VAL A 330 27.23 -18.90 -13.29
C VAL A 330 26.92 -17.56 -12.62
N ALA A 331 26.87 -16.52 -13.43
CA ALA A 331 26.48 -15.19 -13.02
C ALA A 331 25.02 -15.16 -12.51
N GLY A 332 24.75 -14.31 -11.52
CA GLY A 332 23.42 -13.86 -11.19
C GLY A 332 22.88 -12.87 -12.23
N VAL A 333 21.71 -12.31 -11.93
CA VAL A 333 21.07 -11.28 -12.75
C VAL A 333 21.95 -10.04 -12.92
N THR A 334 21.74 -9.32 -14.01
CA THR A 334 22.37 -8.02 -14.23
C THR A 334 21.63 -6.98 -13.39
N LYS A 335 22.37 -6.16 -12.61
CA LYS A 335 21.80 -5.07 -11.78
C LYS A 335 20.58 -5.46 -10.93
N GLY A 336 20.66 -6.60 -10.25
CA GLY A 336 19.69 -6.99 -9.23
C GLY A 336 19.69 -6.01 -8.07
N TYR A 337 18.51 -5.66 -7.58
CA TYR A 337 18.31 -4.80 -6.41
C TYR A 337 17.84 -5.58 -5.19
N LEU A 338 16.86 -6.46 -5.36
CA LEU A 338 16.29 -7.29 -4.29
C LEU A 338 15.94 -8.66 -4.85
N GLY A 339 16.33 -9.72 -4.13
CA GLY A 339 15.83 -11.08 -4.36
C GLY A 339 15.21 -11.65 -3.10
N ILE A 340 14.00 -12.16 -3.22
CA ILE A 340 13.22 -12.81 -2.16
C ILE A 340 13.15 -14.29 -2.52
N GLY A 341 14.06 -15.09 -1.96
CA GLY A 341 14.15 -16.51 -2.23
C GLY A 341 13.29 -17.32 -1.26
N PHE A 342 12.43 -18.15 -1.80
CA PHE A 342 11.71 -19.22 -1.12
C PHE A 342 12.54 -20.49 -1.36
N ASP A 343 13.44 -20.77 -0.41
CA ASP A 343 14.52 -21.76 -0.51
C ASP A 343 14.20 -23.06 0.26
N ASN A 344 13.94 -24.15 -0.47
CA ASN A 344 13.59 -25.43 0.12
C ASN A 344 14.85 -26.17 0.58
N TRP A 345 15.94 -26.04 -0.17
CA TRP A 345 17.18 -26.76 0.08
C TRP A 345 18.11 -26.05 1.09
N GLY A 346 18.09 -24.72 1.11
CA GLY A 346 18.71 -23.88 2.13
C GLY A 346 20.01 -23.17 1.72
N ASN A 347 20.50 -23.36 0.50
CA ASN A 347 21.76 -22.79 0.03
C ASN A 347 21.65 -21.34 -0.44
N PHE A 348 20.45 -20.82 -0.63
CA PHE A 348 20.26 -19.40 -0.87
C PHE A 348 20.55 -18.57 0.40
N SER A 349 20.76 -19.20 1.56
CA SER A 349 21.30 -18.53 2.76
C SER A 349 22.84 -18.50 2.86
N THR A 350 23.57 -19.22 1.99
CA THR A 350 25.01 -19.46 2.14
C THR A 350 25.87 -18.59 1.21
N ALA A 351 27.19 -18.62 1.39
CA ALA A 351 28.16 -17.90 0.55
C ALA A 351 28.10 -18.31 -0.93
N LEU A 352 27.53 -19.48 -1.21
CA LEU A 352 27.31 -20.03 -2.54
C LEU A 352 26.47 -19.12 -3.43
N ALA A 353 25.52 -18.41 -2.83
CA ALA A 353 24.61 -17.49 -3.52
C ALA A 353 25.05 -16.01 -3.40
N GLY A 354 26.23 -15.74 -2.83
CA GLY A 354 26.72 -14.38 -2.57
C GLY A 354 27.13 -14.17 -1.11
N PRO A 355 27.76 -13.04 -0.76
CA PRO A 355 28.30 -12.78 0.57
C PRO A 355 27.27 -12.95 1.70
N THR A 356 27.71 -13.51 2.82
CA THR A 356 26.94 -13.65 4.05
C THR A 356 27.89 -13.63 5.23
N ASP A 357 27.42 -13.15 6.37
CA ASP A 357 28.18 -13.18 7.63
C ASP A 357 27.95 -14.50 8.40
N ASP A 358 26.96 -15.29 7.97
CA ASP A 358 26.65 -16.62 8.48
C ASP A 358 26.48 -17.58 7.31
N ASP A 359 27.45 -18.46 7.12
CA ASP A 359 27.52 -19.44 6.03
C ASP A 359 26.84 -20.77 6.41
N THR A 360 25.61 -20.68 6.94
CA THR A 360 24.83 -21.84 7.37
C THR A 360 23.69 -22.13 6.41
N ARG A 361 23.60 -23.37 5.92
CA ARG A 361 22.49 -23.86 5.11
C ARG A 361 21.20 -23.90 5.92
N ARG A 362 20.13 -23.27 5.42
CA ARG A 362 18.84 -23.12 6.13
C ARG A 362 17.66 -23.58 5.27
N PRO A 363 17.36 -24.90 5.23
CA PRO A 363 16.27 -25.44 4.42
C PRO A 363 14.90 -24.83 4.78
N GLY A 364 13.98 -24.80 3.82
CA GLY A 364 12.61 -24.35 3.98
C GLY A 364 12.46 -22.89 4.44
N SER A 365 13.37 -22.00 4.03
CA SER A 365 13.40 -20.60 4.50
C SER A 365 12.99 -19.61 3.41
N VAL A 366 12.45 -18.46 3.84
CA VAL A 366 12.34 -17.27 3.01
C VAL A 366 13.53 -16.37 3.33
N VAL A 367 14.25 -15.90 2.32
CA VAL A 367 15.51 -15.18 2.48
C VAL A 367 15.54 -13.95 1.57
N LEU A 368 15.94 -12.82 2.13
CA LEU A 368 16.20 -11.59 1.39
C LEU A 368 17.69 -11.52 1.03
N ARG A 369 17.99 -11.33 -0.25
CA ARG A 369 19.30 -10.93 -0.77
C ARG A 369 19.21 -9.55 -1.39
N GLY A 370 20.23 -8.75 -1.11
CA GLY A 370 20.36 -7.40 -1.61
C GLY A 370 20.87 -7.33 -3.04
N SER A 371 21.35 -6.15 -3.39
CA SER A 371 21.78 -5.82 -4.74
C SER A 371 23.02 -6.60 -5.17
N GLY A 372 23.08 -6.91 -6.47
CA GLY A 372 24.21 -7.60 -7.09
C GLY A 372 24.24 -7.40 -8.59
N ASP A 373 25.40 -7.65 -9.18
CA ASP A 373 25.61 -7.56 -10.61
C ASP A 373 26.46 -8.73 -11.07
N ARG A 374 25.82 -9.67 -11.75
CA ARG A 374 26.46 -10.87 -12.31
C ARG A 374 27.17 -11.69 -11.21
N THR A 375 28.48 -11.55 -11.05
CA THR A 375 29.27 -12.33 -10.09
C THR A 375 29.52 -11.63 -8.76
N GLU A 376 29.16 -10.34 -8.65
CA GLU A 376 29.43 -9.49 -7.50
C GLU A 376 28.15 -9.12 -6.73
N GLY A 377 28.26 -8.87 -5.42
CA GLY A 377 27.11 -8.51 -4.58
C GLY A 377 26.23 -9.71 -4.23
N PHE A 378 24.90 -9.50 -4.20
CA PHE A 378 23.88 -10.44 -3.73
C PHE A 378 24.02 -10.81 -2.26
N ARG A 379 24.39 -9.85 -1.41
CA ARG A 379 24.59 -10.11 0.02
C ARG A 379 23.30 -10.59 0.67
N ARG A 380 23.37 -11.63 1.49
CA ARG A 380 22.25 -12.04 2.37
C ARG A 380 21.95 -10.93 3.37
N ILE A 381 20.69 -10.49 3.40
CA ILE A 381 20.17 -9.48 4.32
C ILE A 381 19.53 -10.15 5.54
N ARG A 382 18.53 -11.01 5.30
CA ARG A 382 17.76 -11.66 6.37
C ARG A 382 17.18 -12.98 5.89
N GLY A 383 16.94 -13.92 6.79
CA GLY A 383 16.23 -15.16 6.47
C GLY A 383 15.39 -15.64 7.64
N VAL A 384 14.17 -16.11 7.36
CA VAL A 384 13.21 -16.65 8.33
C VAL A 384 12.70 -17.99 7.81
N ARG A 385 12.60 -18.98 8.70
CA ARG A 385 11.95 -20.26 8.36
C ARG A 385 10.48 -20.18 8.82
N PRO A 386 9.51 -20.08 7.89
CA PRO A 386 8.11 -20.12 8.27
C PRO A 386 7.73 -21.51 8.80
N ASP A 387 6.70 -21.55 9.64
CA ASP A 387 6.11 -22.80 10.09
C ASP A 387 5.53 -23.58 8.90
N GLY A 388 5.81 -24.88 8.85
CA GLY A 388 5.44 -25.73 7.71
C GLY A 388 6.34 -25.58 6.47
N GLY A 389 7.38 -24.73 6.50
CA GLY A 389 8.32 -24.56 5.39
C GLY A 389 7.65 -24.02 4.12
N ILE A 390 8.33 -24.17 2.98
CA ILE A 390 7.87 -23.55 1.72
C ILE A 390 7.27 -24.53 0.71
N GLY A 391 7.47 -25.85 0.86
CA GLY A 391 6.90 -26.82 -0.07
C GLY A 391 5.37 -26.74 -0.09
N ALA A 392 4.78 -26.85 -1.27
CA ALA A 392 3.33 -26.74 -1.45
C ALA A 392 2.84 -27.44 -2.72
N VAL A 393 1.62 -27.97 -2.65
CA VAL A 393 0.79 -28.33 -3.80
C VAL A 393 -0.39 -27.36 -3.93
N TRP A 394 -1.13 -27.43 -5.03
CA TRP A 394 -2.23 -26.48 -5.28
C TRP A 394 -3.34 -26.53 -4.23
N GLU A 395 -3.61 -27.73 -3.69
CA GLU A 395 -4.62 -27.98 -2.66
C GLU A 395 -4.30 -27.31 -1.32
N ASP A 396 -3.02 -26.97 -1.08
CA ASP A 396 -2.61 -26.27 0.13
C ASP A 396 -3.07 -24.79 0.14
N GLY A 397 -3.54 -24.26 -1.00
CA GLY A 397 -3.92 -22.85 -1.12
C GLY A 397 -2.75 -21.92 -0.81
N ALA A 398 -1.55 -22.29 -1.27
CA ALA A 398 -0.32 -21.60 -0.95
C ALA A 398 -0.15 -20.33 -1.80
N ARG A 399 -0.12 -19.17 -1.12
CA ARG A 399 -0.02 -17.85 -1.74
C ARG A 399 1.07 -17.00 -1.09
N VAL A 400 1.80 -16.26 -1.92
CA VAL A 400 2.76 -15.25 -1.49
C VAL A 400 2.14 -13.88 -1.71
N ARG A 401 2.34 -12.96 -0.76
CA ARG A 401 2.19 -11.52 -0.96
C ARG A 401 3.50 -10.83 -0.58
N VAL A 402 4.08 -10.10 -1.52
CA VAL A 402 5.25 -9.25 -1.33
C VAL A 402 4.82 -7.80 -1.49
N VAL A 403 5.15 -6.94 -0.54
CA VAL A 403 4.97 -5.49 -0.66
C VAL A 403 6.33 -4.82 -0.47
N VAL A 404 6.71 -3.97 -1.42
CA VAL A 404 7.90 -3.14 -1.32
C VAL A 404 7.46 -1.68 -1.46
N VAL A 405 7.69 -0.84 -0.47
CA VAL A 405 7.40 0.60 -0.53
C VAL A 405 8.59 1.35 0.07
N ASP A 406 9.16 2.31 -0.66
CA ASP A 406 10.35 3.06 -0.22
C ASP A 406 11.49 2.13 0.28
N ALA A 407 11.75 1.06 -0.49
CA ALA A 407 12.73 0.02 -0.17
C ALA A 407 12.49 -0.73 1.16
N VAL A 408 11.29 -0.63 1.74
CA VAL A 408 10.86 -1.42 2.90
C VAL A 408 10.07 -2.63 2.42
N VAL A 409 10.52 -3.83 2.79
CA VAL A 409 9.97 -5.10 2.31
C VAL A 409 9.12 -5.78 3.38
N THR A 410 7.88 -6.11 3.02
CA THR A 410 6.99 -6.97 3.80
C THR A 410 6.65 -8.21 2.98
N VAL A 411 6.70 -9.39 3.60
CA VAL A 411 6.38 -10.67 2.95
C VAL A 411 5.42 -11.44 3.82
N GLN A 412 4.32 -11.88 3.22
CA GLN A 412 3.30 -12.70 3.85
C GLN A 412 3.14 -14.01 3.08
N LEU A 413 2.90 -15.08 3.82
CA LEU A 413 2.58 -16.40 3.30
C LEU A 413 1.21 -16.83 3.78
N THR A 414 0.37 -17.25 2.84
CA THR A 414 -0.92 -17.85 3.11
C THR A 414 -0.87 -19.34 2.81
N ARG A 415 -1.39 -20.17 3.71
CA ARG A 415 -1.60 -21.61 3.50
C ARG A 415 -2.85 -22.07 4.24
N GLY A 416 -3.68 -22.88 3.60
CA GLY A 416 -4.94 -23.37 4.18
C GLY A 416 -5.87 -22.25 4.65
N GLY A 417 -5.83 -21.09 3.98
CA GLY A 417 -6.59 -19.89 4.36
C GLY A 417 -6.00 -19.07 5.52
N VAL A 418 -4.87 -19.48 6.11
CA VAL A 418 -4.20 -18.74 7.20
C VAL A 418 -3.03 -17.95 6.64
N THR A 419 -3.04 -16.64 6.83
CA THR A 419 -1.94 -15.74 6.46
C THR A 419 -1.01 -15.48 7.64
N THR A 420 0.30 -15.61 7.40
CA THR A 420 1.37 -15.33 8.35
C THR A 420 2.35 -14.31 7.78
N THR A 421 2.80 -13.37 8.60
CA THR A 421 3.80 -12.38 8.20
C THR A 421 5.20 -12.94 8.45
N VAL A 422 5.99 -13.11 7.39
CA VAL A 422 7.36 -13.66 7.44
C VAL A 422 8.38 -12.54 7.63
N PHE A 423 8.19 -11.44 6.90
CA PHE A 423 8.94 -10.21 7.07
C PHE A 423 7.95 -9.07 7.27
N ASP A 424 8.18 -8.26 8.30
CA ASP A 424 7.37 -7.10 8.65
C ASP A 424 8.28 -5.87 8.60
N GLY A 425 8.29 -5.19 7.45
CA GLY A 425 9.01 -3.93 7.28
C GLY A 425 10.54 -4.00 7.34
N VAL A 426 11.18 -4.82 6.51
CA VAL A 426 12.65 -4.84 6.39
C VAL A 426 13.14 -3.69 5.51
N ASP A 427 13.79 -2.69 6.11
CA ASP A 427 14.38 -1.56 5.38
C ASP A 427 15.71 -1.95 4.72
N LEU A 428 15.70 -2.07 3.39
CA LEU A 428 16.87 -2.42 2.60
C LEU A 428 17.95 -1.33 2.60
N LYS A 429 17.61 -0.08 2.85
CA LYS A 429 18.58 1.04 2.88
C LYS A 429 19.59 0.89 4.03
N THR A 430 19.23 0.12 5.05
CA THR A 430 20.10 -0.20 6.19
C THR A 430 20.99 -1.41 5.94
N ALA A 431 20.77 -2.16 4.86
CA ALA A 431 21.51 -3.38 4.57
C ALA A 431 22.94 -3.07 4.07
N PRO A 432 23.98 -3.73 4.61
CA PRO A 432 25.36 -3.51 4.16
C PRO A 432 25.53 -3.80 2.68
N GLY A 433 26.18 -2.89 1.94
CA GLY A 433 26.47 -3.08 0.52
C GLY A 433 25.27 -2.99 -0.42
N GLN A 434 24.10 -2.53 0.07
CA GLN A 434 22.95 -2.22 -0.78
C GLN A 434 23.23 -0.96 -1.60
N VAL A 435 22.96 -1.01 -2.91
CA VAL A 435 23.05 0.16 -3.80
C VAL A 435 21.88 1.12 -3.57
N ALA A 436 22.01 2.34 -4.09
CA ALA A 436 20.89 3.28 -4.13
C ALA A 436 19.71 2.71 -4.94
N VAL A 437 18.48 3.06 -4.54
CA VAL A 437 17.26 2.64 -5.23
C VAL A 437 17.31 3.14 -6.69
N PRO A 438 17.21 2.26 -7.71
CA PRO A 438 17.06 2.66 -9.11
C PRO A 438 15.80 3.50 -9.36
N ASP A 439 15.76 4.27 -10.44
CA ASP A 439 14.59 5.11 -10.75
C ASP A 439 13.36 4.26 -11.10
N THR A 440 13.58 3.14 -11.79
CA THR A 440 12.55 2.16 -12.14
C THR A 440 13.02 0.74 -11.81
N PHE A 441 12.06 -0.15 -11.66
CA PHE A 441 12.28 -1.59 -11.53
C PHE A 441 11.60 -2.35 -12.64
N LYS A 442 12.19 -3.49 -13.04
CA LYS A 442 11.48 -4.61 -13.67
C LYS A 442 11.34 -5.74 -12.65
N LEU A 443 10.22 -6.47 -12.72
CA LEU A 443 9.94 -7.62 -11.87
C LEU A 443 10.37 -8.92 -12.56
N GLY A 444 11.04 -9.80 -11.83
CA GLY A 444 11.29 -11.17 -12.26
C GLY A 444 10.75 -12.21 -11.29
N LEU A 445 10.24 -13.29 -11.84
CA LEU A 445 9.94 -14.54 -11.14
C LEU A 445 10.94 -15.57 -11.64
N SER A 446 11.70 -16.21 -10.74
CA SER A 446 12.66 -17.25 -11.12
C SER A 446 12.56 -18.48 -10.26
N ALA A 447 13.06 -19.59 -10.78
CA ALA A 447 13.34 -20.76 -9.96
C ALA A 447 14.58 -21.46 -10.45
N SER A 448 15.12 -22.33 -9.61
CA SER A 448 16.18 -23.21 -10.04
C SER A 448 16.19 -24.54 -9.31
N THR A 449 16.88 -25.49 -9.93
CA THR A 449 17.24 -26.79 -9.35
C THR A 449 18.75 -27.00 -9.48
N GLY A 450 19.25 -27.97 -8.75
CA GLY A 450 20.65 -28.39 -8.76
C GLY A 450 20.70 -29.91 -8.80
N ASP A 451 21.44 -30.52 -7.88
CA ASP A 451 21.41 -31.97 -7.69
C ASP A 451 20.07 -32.45 -7.13
N GLN A 452 19.41 -31.57 -6.38
CA GLN A 452 18.03 -31.71 -5.93
C GLN A 452 17.11 -30.97 -6.89
N THR A 453 15.93 -31.53 -7.06
CA THR A 453 14.98 -31.10 -8.09
C THR A 453 13.59 -30.94 -7.48
N SER A 454 12.76 -30.16 -8.14
CA SER A 454 11.35 -29.95 -7.81
C SER A 454 10.68 -29.24 -8.98
N TRP A 455 9.36 -29.37 -9.12
CA TRP A 455 8.60 -28.45 -9.96
C TRP A 455 8.41 -27.15 -9.21
N HIS A 456 8.63 -26.02 -9.90
CA HIS A 456 8.33 -24.69 -9.39
C HIS A 456 7.38 -24.01 -10.36
N ARG A 457 6.16 -23.73 -9.92
CA ARG A 457 5.12 -23.13 -10.77
C ARG A 457 4.39 -22.00 -10.06
N VAL A 458 3.86 -21.08 -10.85
CA VAL A 458 3.16 -19.87 -10.40
C VAL A 458 1.89 -19.68 -11.24
N ARG A 459 0.80 -19.23 -10.60
CA ARG A 459 -0.44 -18.81 -11.27
C ARG A 459 -1.14 -17.70 -10.51
N ASN A 460 -2.16 -17.10 -11.12
CA ASN A 460 -3.00 -16.05 -10.52
C ASN A 460 -2.16 -14.89 -9.96
N LEU A 461 -1.22 -14.39 -10.77
CA LEU A 461 -0.36 -13.29 -10.42
C LEU A 461 -1.13 -11.96 -10.48
N VAL A 462 -0.98 -11.15 -9.45
CA VAL A 462 -1.47 -9.78 -9.40
C VAL A 462 -0.31 -8.88 -8.99
N ILE A 463 -0.02 -7.87 -9.79
CA ILE A 463 0.95 -6.82 -9.49
C ILE A 463 0.21 -5.49 -9.44
N ALA A 464 0.23 -4.83 -8.30
CA ALA A 464 -0.36 -3.52 -8.13
C ALA A 464 0.71 -2.53 -7.69
N MET A 465 0.73 -1.35 -8.30
CA MET A 465 1.46 -0.22 -7.74
C MET A 465 0.59 0.42 -6.66
N PRO A 466 0.99 0.41 -5.37
CA PRO A 466 0.37 1.29 -4.41
C PRO A 466 0.50 2.76 -4.90
N PRO A 467 -0.44 3.66 -4.54
CA PRO A 467 -0.39 5.04 -4.98
C PRO A 467 0.96 5.71 -4.67
N ASN A 468 1.51 6.40 -5.67
CA ASN A 468 2.84 6.99 -5.68
C ASN A 468 2.84 8.34 -4.96
N ASP A 469 3.20 8.40 -3.68
CA ASP A 469 3.42 9.70 -2.99
C ASP A 469 4.82 9.74 -2.35
N ALA A 470 5.86 9.77 -3.19
CA ALA A 470 7.19 10.16 -2.77
C ALA A 470 7.37 11.68 -3.00
N PRO A 471 7.74 12.48 -1.98
CA PRO A 471 8.07 13.88 -2.19
C PRO A 471 9.32 14.01 -3.09
N PRO A 472 9.40 15.05 -3.95
CA PRO A 472 10.60 15.31 -4.73
C PRO A 472 11.80 15.54 -3.81
N ALA A 473 12.97 15.03 -4.20
CA ALA A 473 14.20 15.21 -3.45
C ALA A 473 14.56 16.70 -3.37
N PRO A 474 15.07 17.20 -2.23
CA PRO A 474 15.50 18.59 -2.11
C PRO A 474 16.69 18.83 -3.05
N ASP A 475 16.58 19.89 -3.88
CA ASP A 475 17.64 20.32 -4.77
C ASP A 475 18.96 20.50 -4.02
N ARG A 476 20.03 19.86 -4.52
CA ARG A 476 21.39 20.11 -4.03
C ARG A 476 21.82 21.49 -4.50
N VAL A 477 21.68 22.47 -3.61
CA VAL A 477 22.36 23.77 -3.75
C VAL A 477 23.86 23.51 -3.84
N ARG A 478 24.44 23.74 -5.02
CA ARG A 478 25.90 23.83 -5.20
C ARG A 478 26.39 25.01 -4.37
N SER A 479 27.21 24.75 -3.35
CA SER A 479 28.00 25.79 -2.71
C SER A 479 29.02 26.32 -3.71
N VAL A 480 28.86 27.56 -4.16
CA VAL A 480 29.97 28.30 -4.77
C VAL A 480 30.68 29.02 -3.63
N VAL A 481 31.87 28.53 -3.31
CA VAL A 481 32.90 29.28 -2.58
C VAL A 481 33.63 30.12 -3.63
N GLY A 482 33.75 31.43 -3.40
CA GLY A 482 34.53 32.35 -4.21
C GLY A 482 33.92 33.73 -4.27
#